data_AF-A0A7S3L7R1-F1
#
_entry.id   AF-A0A7S3L7R1-F1
#
_cell.length_a   1.000
_cell.length_b   1.000
_cell.length_c   1.000
_cell.angle_alpha   90.00
_cell.angle_beta   90.00
_cell.angle_gamma   90.00
#
_symmetry.space_group_name_H-M   'P 1'
#
loop_
_entity.id
_entity.type
_entity.pdbx_description
1 polymer ?
#
loop_
_entity_poly.entity_id
_entity_poly.type
_entity_poly.pdbx_seq_one_letter_code
_entity_poly.pdbx_strand_id
1 'polypeptide(L)'
;MPEHDGPPPAERKTTRVPNKFVPPPTDATSHDDPLESFPLNDVAVPAENSTKPHCPNTALENMEIGIDLLPTEISADYRIAKALAPRLVEHETTPLKFLMREDWDPWAAATRICRHWSFRREIFGDDRWLLPLNDLSGKGALRDAEIHLLRRGVVALATNNKGRQTMILNSGRLSTGQTPPDFSIRSRCFMYLVVVWSTDVSRQEGFDVLLCASIAGIRPSPSNARNLQVAITTSICRVRHICTVHDPRDAGRMLVRLCFALLRRTVKRWTGTFPEAVSGDTREALCSRMKQIGMEPDCIPEEYGGTWSYQQSCDIIEAQIQHDKGAGKGDWMPPPIATTTTSYAERSALQLPTATTASVAAPISSTHPETTPYGTTSLVLRTCMELGQSDPKAKRDRSFYQKRNREYSRRNYNRQKERNDALQTKYNLALQEREVLRDEQLRLESLLEQAKAIVAATSTMGTL
;
A
#
# COMPACT_ATOMS: atom_id res chain seq x y z
N MET A 1 -35.87 60.18 16.32
CA MET A 1 -34.77 59.79 15.41
C MET A 1 -35.36 59.64 14.03
N PRO A 2 -34.74 60.20 12.97
CA PRO A 2 -35.40 60.31 11.68
C PRO A 2 -35.31 58.99 10.89
N GLU A 3 -36.43 58.66 10.24
CA GLU A 3 -36.59 57.57 9.29
C GLU A 3 -35.95 57.95 7.94
N HIS A 4 -35.19 57.02 7.36
CA HIS A 4 -34.60 57.16 6.04
C HIS A 4 -35.22 56.11 5.11
N ASP A 5 -36.06 56.59 4.19
CA ASP A 5 -36.64 55.84 3.08
C ASP A 5 -35.57 55.46 2.05
N GLY A 6 -35.52 54.17 1.68
CA GLY A 6 -34.76 53.64 0.56
C GLY A 6 -35.69 53.18 -0.57
N PRO A 7 -35.34 53.38 -1.85
CA PRO A 7 -36.21 53.09 -2.98
C PRO A 7 -36.25 51.59 -3.33
N PRO A 8 -37.36 51.10 -3.95
CA PRO A 8 -37.54 49.69 -4.26
C PRO A 8 -36.77 49.23 -5.53
N PRO A 9 -36.40 47.94 -5.62
CA PRO A 9 -35.61 47.42 -6.73
C PRO A 9 -36.46 47.12 -7.98
N ALA A 10 -35.86 47.37 -9.15
CA ALA A 10 -36.47 47.25 -10.47
C ALA A 10 -36.69 45.79 -10.93
N GLU A 11 -37.86 45.54 -11.52
CA GLU A 11 -38.26 44.27 -12.15
C GLU A 11 -37.47 43.99 -13.45
N ARG A 12 -36.81 42.82 -13.52
CA ARG A 12 -36.24 42.28 -14.77
C ARG A 12 -37.20 41.27 -15.41
N LYS A 13 -37.79 41.63 -16.55
CA LYS A 13 -38.52 40.70 -17.44
C LYS A 13 -37.53 39.96 -18.34
N THR A 14 -37.48 38.63 -18.25
CA THR A 14 -36.76 37.76 -19.19
C THR A 14 -37.72 37.06 -20.13
N THR A 15 -37.66 37.41 -21.42
CA THR A 15 -38.34 36.76 -22.53
C THR A 15 -37.69 35.41 -22.85
N ARG A 16 -38.50 34.35 -22.98
CA ARG A 16 -38.05 32.97 -23.23
C ARG A 16 -38.40 32.59 -24.67
N VAL A 17 -37.40 32.23 -25.49
CA VAL A 17 -37.60 31.69 -26.84
C VAL A 17 -37.47 30.16 -26.78
N PRO A 18 -38.39 29.37 -27.37
CA PRO A 18 -38.32 27.91 -27.35
C PRO A 18 -37.52 27.39 -28.55
N ASN A 19 -36.45 26.63 -28.27
CA ASN A 19 -35.68 25.94 -29.31
C ASN A 19 -36.12 24.46 -29.36
N LYS A 20 -36.65 24.02 -30.51
CA LYS A 20 -37.01 22.62 -30.78
C LYS A 20 -35.75 21.82 -31.09
N PHE A 21 -35.49 20.76 -30.33
CA PHE A 21 -34.38 19.84 -30.55
C PHE A 21 -34.91 18.51 -31.12
N VAL A 22 -34.34 18.06 -32.23
CA VAL A 22 -34.59 16.76 -32.86
C VAL A 22 -33.37 15.87 -32.58
N PRO A 23 -33.52 14.65 -32.03
CA PRO A 23 -32.39 13.77 -31.77
C PRO A 23 -32.04 12.91 -33.01
N PRO A 24 -30.75 12.62 -33.27
CA PRO A 24 -30.32 11.66 -34.28
C PRO A 24 -30.27 10.21 -33.72
N PRO A 25 -30.20 9.20 -34.60
CA PRO A 25 -30.48 7.81 -34.25
C PRO A 25 -29.33 7.13 -33.50
N THR A 26 -29.71 6.23 -32.59
CA THR A 26 -28.83 5.36 -31.81
C THR A 26 -28.47 4.10 -32.59
N ASP A 27 -27.21 4.01 -33.03
CA ASP A 27 -26.56 2.72 -33.31
C ASP A 27 -25.76 2.29 -32.09
N ALA A 28 -26.13 1.11 -31.58
CA ALA A 28 -25.54 0.49 -30.41
C ALA A 28 -24.53 -0.57 -30.85
N THR A 29 -23.25 -0.23 -30.76
CA THR A 29 -22.16 -1.22 -30.71
C THR A 29 -21.57 -1.20 -29.30
N SER A 30 -21.73 -2.31 -28.59
CA SER A 30 -21.18 -2.56 -27.27
C SER A 30 -19.65 -2.65 -27.34
N HIS A 31 -18.97 -1.64 -26.81
CA HIS A 31 -17.55 -1.73 -26.46
C HIS A 31 -17.43 -1.92 -24.94
N ASP A 32 -17.13 -3.15 -24.55
CA ASP A 32 -16.55 -3.46 -23.24
C ASP A 32 -15.08 -3.01 -23.26
N ASP A 33 -14.76 -1.88 -22.61
CA ASP A 33 -13.37 -1.46 -22.38
C ASP A 33 -12.85 -1.97 -21.03
N PRO A 34 -11.67 -2.61 -20.99
CA PRO A 34 -11.04 -3.11 -19.78
C PRO A 34 -10.30 -2.01 -19.02
N LEU A 35 -10.32 -2.08 -17.68
CA LEU A 35 -9.49 -1.26 -16.80
C LEU A 35 -8.00 -1.46 -17.16
N GLU A 36 -7.35 -0.38 -17.58
CA GLU A 36 -5.91 -0.30 -17.88
C GLU A 36 -5.08 -0.98 -16.78
N SER A 37 -4.50 -2.12 -17.12
CA SER A 37 -3.40 -2.71 -16.40
C SER A 37 -2.15 -1.88 -16.66
N PHE A 38 -1.48 -1.42 -15.60
CA PHE A 38 -0.08 -1.03 -15.70
C PHE A 38 0.71 -2.20 -16.33
N PRO A 39 1.51 -1.98 -17.38
CA PRO A 39 2.33 -3.03 -17.97
C PRO A 39 3.42 -3.36 -16.97
N LEU A 40 3.16 -4.36 -16.13
CA LEU A 40 4.13 -4.84 -15.14
C LEU A 40 5.26 -5.64 -15.78
N ASN A 41 5.18 -5.96 -17.08
CA ASN A 41 6.05 -6.94 -17.75
C ASN A 41 6.64 -6.52 -19.12
N ASP A 42 6.44 -5.30 -19.64
CA ASP A 42 6.85 -4.98 -21.03
C ASP A 42 8.21 -4.30 -21.19
N VAL A 43 9.06 -4.33 -20.16
CA VAL A 43 10.51 -4.18 -20.44
C VAL A 43 10.94 -5.53 -20.97
N ALA A 44 11.14 -5.62 -22.29
CA ALA A 44 11.62 -6.83 -22.96
C ALA A 44 12.97 -7.22 -22.37
N VAL A 45 12.95 -8.11 -21.37
CA VAL A 45 14.14 -8.74 -20.82
C VAL A 45 14.63 -9.72 -21.89
N PRO A 46 15.89 -9.64 -22.35
CA PRO A 46 16.42 -10.59 -23.32
C PRO A 46 16.33 -12.01 -22.73
N ALA A 47 15.50 -12.85 -23.35
CA ALA A 47 15.05 -14.13 -22.80
C ALA A 47 16.04 -15.30 -22.98
N GLU A 48 17.35 -15.04 -23.15
CA GLU A 48 18.32 -16.08 -23.46
C GLU A 48 19.12 -16.52 -22.22
N ASN A 49 18.94 -17.81 -21.86
CA ASN A 49 19.79 -18.66 -21.01
C ASN A 49 19.76 -18.49 -19.48
N SER A 50 18.67 -18.97 -18.85
CA SER A 50 18.62 -19.20 -17.39
C SER A 50 19.03 -20.65 -17.04
N THR A 51 20.33 -20.90 -16.92
CA THR A 51 20.89 -22.11 -16.26
C THR A 51 21.58 -21.68 -14.97
N LYS A 52 21.04 -22.06 -13.78
CA LYS A 52 21.67 -21.80 -12.47
C LYS A 52 22.96 -22.61 -12.29
N PRO A 53 23.93 -22.22 -11.43
CA PRO A 53 24.02 -21.03 -10.60
C PRO A 53 25.14 -20.08 -11.08
N HIS A 54 24.80 -18.82 -11.33
CA HIS A 54 25.83 -17.79 -11.48
C HIS A 54 26.54 -17.57 -10.14
N CYS A 55 27.85 -17.39 -10.19
CA CYS A 55 28.62 -16.91 -9.04
C CYS A 55 27.91 -15.67 -8.46
N PRO A 56 27.65 -15.60 -7.13
CA PRO A 56 26.95 -14.47 -6.52
C PRO A 56 27.54 -13.11 -6.90
N ASN A 57 28.86 -13.05 -7.11
CA ASN A 57 29.57 -11.84 -7.54
C ASN A 57 29.15 -11.41 -8.96
N THR A 58 29.07 -12.35 -9.91
CA THR A 58 28.60 -12.06 -11.28
C THR A 58 27.14 -11.58 -11.28
N ALA A 59 26.30 -12.15 -10.42
CA ALA A 59 24.91 -11.71 -10.31
C ALA A 59 24.79 -10.29 -9.73
N LEU A 60 25.64 -9.93 -8.76
CA LEU A 60 25.73 -8.57 -8.21
C LEU A 60 26.24 -7.57 -9.24
N GLU A 61 27.31 -7.90 -9.97
CA GLU A 61 27.84 -7.08 -11.06
C GLU A 61 26.78 -6.84 -12.14
N ASN A 62 26.08 -7.90 -12.57
CA ASN A 62 25.00 -7.80 -13.55
C ASN A 62 23.81 -6.98 -13.04
N MET A 63 23.51 -7.05 -11.74
CA MET A 63 22.44 -6.25 -11.14
C MET A 63 22.80 -4.75 -11.15
N GLU A 64 24.04 -4.39 -10.82
CA GLU A 64 24.52 -3.00 -10.89
C GLU A 64 24.48 -2.47 -12.34
N ILE A 65 24.94 -3.27 -13.32
CA ILE A 65 24.78 -2.94 -14.75
C ILE A 65 23.30 -2.75 -15.10
N GLY A 66 22.42 -3.62 -14.59
CA GLY A 66 20.98 -3.50 -14.77
C GLY A 66 20.42 -2.18 -14.23
N ILE A 67 20.88 -1.73 -13.07
CA ILE A 67 20.49 -0.45 -12.46
C ILE A 67 20.92 0.74 -13.35
N ASP A 68 22.10 0.67 -13.96
CA ASP A 68 22.60 1.71 -14.86
C ASP A 68 21.80 1.78 -16.17
N LEU A 69 21.35 0.63 -16.67
CA LEU A 69 20.57 0.52 -17.92
C LEU A 69 19.06 0.78 -17.74
N LEU A 70 18.55 0.79 -16.49
CA LEU A 70 17.15 1.12 -16.23
C LEU A 70 16.84 2.60 -16.56
N PRO A 71 15.61 2.90 -17.04
CA PRO A 71 15.15 4.26 -17.24
C PRO A 71 15.37 5.13 -16.00
N THR A 72 15.79 6.37 -16.20
CA THR A 72 16.12 7.31 -15.12
C THR A 72 14.94 7.50 -14.17
N GLU A 73 13.71 7.46 -14.65
CA GLU A 73 12.50 7.61 -13.84
C GLU A 73 12.35 6.52 -12.77
N ILE A 74 12.86 5.31 -13.05
CA ILE A 74 12.79 4.17 -12.14
C ILE A 74 13.98 4.19 -11.17
N SER A 75 15.18 4.49 -11.68
CA SER A 75 16.43 4.36 -10.92
C SER A 75 16.86 5.62 -10.16
N ALA A 76 16.28 6.79 -10.47
CA ALA A 76 16.70 8.08 -9.91
C ALA A 76 16.74 8.10 -8.37
N ASP A 77 15.67 7.67 -7.70
CA ASP A 77 15.60 7.72 -6.23
C ASP A 77 16.64 6.80 -5.57
N TYR A 78 16.91 5.63 -6.16
CA TYR A 78 17.98 4.75 -5.68
C TYR A 78 19.36 5.37 -5.87
N ARG A 79 19.64 5.96 -7.04
CA ARG A 79 20.93 6.63 -7.30
C ARG A 79 21.15 7.80 -6.34
N ILE A 80 20.10 8.59 -6.08
CA ILE A 80 20.13 9.68 -5.08
C ILE A 80 20.42 9.11 -3.68
N ALA A 81 19.73 8.04 -3.26
CA ALA A 81 19.97 7.42 -1.97
C ALA A 81 21.39 6.86 -1.83
N LYS A 82 21.91 6.19 -2.87
CA LYS A 82 23.27 5.64 -2.91
C LYS A 82 24.32 6.74 -2.84
N ALA A 83 24.08 7.90 -3.47
CA ALA A 83 24.98 9.04 -3.44
C ALA A 83 24.95 9.81 -2.10
N LEU A 84 23.75 10.09 -1.57
CA LEU A 84 23.59 10.93 -0.38
C LEU A 84 23.68 10.17 0.94
N ALA A 85 23.30 8.89 0.96
CA ALA A 85 23.24 8.07 2.17
C ALA A 85 23.73 6.62 1.90
N PRO A 86 24.96 6.41 1.40
CA PRO A 86 25.44 5.07 1.02
C PRO A 86 25.37 4.04 2.15
N ARG A 87 25.71 4.44 3.39
CA ARG A 87 25.63 3.56 4.56
C ARG A 87 24.19 3.11 4.85
N LEU A 88 23.22 4.00 4.68
CA LEU A 88 21.81 3.65 4.86
C LEU A 88 21.37 2.61 3.83
N VAL A 89 21.76 2.80 2.56
CA VAL A 89 21.48 1.86 1.47
C VAL A 89 22.09 0.49 1.75
N GLU A 90 23.33 0.45 2.23
CA GLU A 90 24.05 -0.78 2.57
C GLU A 90 23.34 -1.55 3.71
N HIS A 91 22.99 -0.86 4.80
CA HIS A 91 22.36 -1.48 5.97
C HIS A 91 20.93 -1.96 5.70
N GLU A 92 20.10 -1.13 5.05
CA GLU A 92 18.68 -1.45 4.88
C GLU A 92 18.39 -2.27 3.62
N THR A 93 19.13 -2.03 2.53
CA THR A 93 18.82 -2.57 1.20
C THR A 93 20.02 -3.25 0.55
N THR A 94 20.57 -4.27 1.22
CA THR A 94 21.66 -5.09 0.66
C THR A 94 21.24 -5.72 -0.68
N PRO A 95 21.93 -5.45 -1.81
CA PRO A 95 21.55 -5.93 -3.14
C PRO A 95 21.34 -7.45 -3.23
N LEU A 96 22.17 -8.20 -2.50
CA LEU A 96 22.07 -9.66 -2.40
C LEU A 96 20.68 -10.14 -1.96
N LYS A 97 20.02 -9.41 -1.06
CA LYS A 97 18.67 -9.77 -0.57
C LYS A 97 17.63 -9.67 -1.69
N PHE A 98 17.78 -8.71 -2.61
CA PHE A 98 16.90 -8.54 -3.76
C PHE A 98 17.17 -9.60 -4.83
N LEU A 99 18.44 -9.98 -5.06
CA LEU A 99 18.79 -11.11 -5.94
C LEU A 99 18.16 -12.41 -5.45
N MET A 100 18.30 -12.72 -4.16
CA MET A 100 17.67 -13.92 -3.59
C MET A 100 16.15 -13.89 -3.75
N ARG A 101 15.52 -12.72 -3.58
CA ARG A 101 14.08 -12.51 -3.73
C ARG A 101 13.59 -12.74 -5.17
N GLU A 102 14.42 -12.46 -6.17
CA GLU A 102 14.12 -12.63 -7.60
C GLU A 102 14.78 -13.88 -8.19
N ASP A 103 15.04 -14.91 -7.38
CA ASP A 103 15.64 -16.18 -7.82
C ASP A 103 16.95 -16.02 -8.62
N TRP A 104 17.71 -14.98 -8.29
CA TRP A 104 18.97 -14.57 -8.92
C TRP A 104 18.83 -13.96 -10.33
N ASP A 105 17.65 -13.43 -10.68
CA ASP A 105 17.49 -12.57 -11.85
C ASP A 105 18.03 -11.15 -11.54
N PRO A 106 19.16 -10.72 -12.14
CA PRO A 106 19.76 -9.41 -11.87
C PRO A 106 18.87 -8.25 -12.32
N TRP A 107 18.11 -8.40 -13.41
CA TRP A 107 17.27 -7.33 -13.97
C TRP A 107 16.01 -7.11 -13.16
N ALA A 108 15.37 -8.20 -12.74
CA ALA A 108 14.23 -8.13 -11.84
C ALA A 108 14.66 -7.57 -10.48
N ALA A 109 15.82 -7.99 -9.95
CA ALA A 109 16.37 -7.48 -8.70
C ALA A 109 16.70 -5.98 -8.77
N ALA A 110 17.37 -5.53 -9.84
CA ALA A 110 17.65 -4.12 -10.12
C ALA A 110 16.36 -3.29 -10.15
N THR A 111 15.34 -3.75 -10.88
CA THR A 111 14.04 -3.08 -10.96
C THR A 111 13.39 -2.99 -9.58
N ARG A 112 13.44 -4.06 -8.79
CA ARG A 112 12.81 -4.12 -7.47
C ARG A 112 13.48 -3.21 -6.45
N ILE A 113 14.82 -3.16 -6.39
CA ILE A 113 15.54 -2.26 -5.47
C ILE A 113 15.30 -0.80 -5.83
N CYS A 114 15.27 -0.46 -7.12
CA CYS A 114 14.96 0.90 -7.56
C CYS A 114 13.53 1.31 -7.18
N ARG A 115 12.54 0.44 -7.43
CA ARG A 115 11.14 0.68 -7.01
C ARG A 115 10.98 0.73 -5.49
N HIS A 116 11.78 -0.01 -4.73
CA HIS A 116 11.81 0.07 -3.27
C HIS A 116 12.15 1.46 -2.78
N TRP A 117 13.20 2.07 -3.32
CA TRP A 117 13.61 3.42 -2.92
C TRP A 117 12.65 4.50 -3.42
N SER A 118 12.07 4.33 -4.60
CA SER A 118 11.02 5.24 -5.07
C SER A 118 9.77 5.19 -4.19
N PHE A 119 9.32 3.98 -3.83
CA PHE A 119 8.19 3.82 -2.90
C PHE A 119 8.52 4.36 -1.51
N ARG A 120 9.76 4.18 -1.03
CA ARG A 120 10.22 4.78 0.23
C ARG A 120 10.04 6.29 0.20
N ARG A 121 10.50 6.96 -0.86
CA ARG A 121 10.36 8.40 -1.03
C ARG A 121 8.90 8.82 -1.06
N GLU A 122 8.05 8.08 -1.80
CA GLU A 122 6.61 8.34 -1.87
C GLU A 122 5.95 8.32 -0.49
N ILE A 123 6.22 7.31 0.34
CA ILE A 123 5.52 7.16 1.62
C ILE A 123 6.14 7.95 2.76
N PHE A 124 7.44 8.24 2.75
CA PHE A 124 8.12 9.01 3.80
C PHE A 124 8.18 10.51 3.51
N GLY A 125 7.98 10.91 2.25
CA GLY A 125 8.14 12.30 1.81
C GLY A 125 9.60 12.69 1.66
N ASP A 126 9.84 13.86 1.06
CA ASP A 126 11.18 14.34 0.72
C ASP A 126 12.08 14.60 1.95
N ASP A 127 11.51 14.81 3.14
CA ASP A 127 12.24 15.15 4.36
C ASP A 127 12.72 13.94 5.18
N ARG A 128 12.10 12.76 5.02
CA ARG A 128 12.37 11.60 5.90
C ARG A 128 12.78 10.32 5.21
N TRP A 129 12.67 10.24 3.89
CA TRP A 129 12.96 9.00 3.17
C TRP A 129 14.45 8.58 3.18
N LEU A 130 15.36 9.51 3.47
CA LEU A 130 16.80 9.22 3.67
C LEU A 130 17.20 9.11 5.15
N LEU A 131 16.23 8.95 6.05
CA LEU A 131 16.49 8.70 7.47
C LEU A 131 16.42 7.20 7.77
N PRO A 132 17.13 6.72 8.81
CA PRO A 132 17.08 5.34 9.26
C PRO A 132 15.68 4.91 9.72
N LEU A 133 15.24 3.71 9.32
CA LEU A 133 14.02 3.07 9.81
C LEU A 133 14.17 2.53 11.23
N ASN A 134 15.39 2.10 11.61
CA ASN A 134 15.65 1.52 12.93
C ASN A 134 15.67 2.55 14.06
N ASP A 135 15.71 3.85 13.76
CA ASP A 135 15.63 4.93 14.76
C ASP A 135 14.18 5.22 15.16
N LEU A 136 13.76 4.67 16.31
CA LEU A 136 12.45 4.89 16.92
C LEU A 136 12.44 6.05 17.93
N SER A 137 13.45 6.93 17.93
CA SER A 137 13.47 8.13 18.78
C SER A 137 12.49 9.23 18.33
N GLY A 138 11.86 9.07 17.16
CA GLY A 138 11.03 10.07 16.47
C GLY A 138 11.82 10.99 15.52
N LYS A 139 13.16 10.90 15.56
CA LYS A 139 14.08 11.61 14.66
C LYS A 139 14.43 10.82 13.39
N GLY A 140 14.11 9.53 13.35
CA GLY A 140 14.28 8.68 12.19
C GLY A 140 13.21 8.87 11.11
N ALA A 141 13.10 7.88 10.23
CA ALA A 141 12.11 7.89 9.15
C ALA A 141 10.66 7.87 9.69
N LEU A 142 10.43 7.16 10.81
CA LEU A 142 9.12 7.09 11.47
C LEU A 142 8.88 8.32 12.35
N ARG A 143 7.65 8.86 12.31
CA ARG A 143 7.19 9.93 13.21
C ARG A 143 6.48 9.32 14.42
N ASP A 144 6.15 10.16 15.39
CA ASP A 144 5.48 9.74 16.61
C ASP A 144 4.14 9.03 16.35
N ALA A 145 3.44 9.42 15.28
CA ALA A 145 2.18 8.78 14.89
C ALA A 145 2.38 7.32 14.47
N GLU A 146 3.41 7.01 13.67
CA GLU A 146 3.76 5.63 13.29
C GLU A 146 4.24 4.83 14.50
N ILE A 147 5.12 5.42 15.32
CA ILE A 147 5.65 4.78 16.54
C ILE A 147 4.49 4.45 17.50
N HIS A 148 3.51 5.34 17.63
CA HIS A 148 2.32 5.09 18.43
C HIS A 148 1.47 3.93 17.89
N LEU A 149 1.33 3.78 16.57
CA LEU A 149 0.64 2.62 15.99
C LEU A 149 1.37 1.30 16.24
N LEU A 150 2.70 1.29 16.12
CA LEU A 150 3.55 0.13 16.41
C LEU A 150 3.40 -0.26 17.90
N ARG A 151 3.48 0.70 18.81
CA ARG A 151 3.27 0.49 20.26
C ARG A 151 1.91 -0.08 20.60
N ARG A 152 0.87 0.20 19.82
CA ARG A 152 -0.48 -0.34 20.05
C ARG A 152 -0.67 -1.74 19.46
N GLY A 153 0.28 -2.22 18.66
CA GLY A 153 0.15 -3.48 17.94
C GLY A 153 -0.92 -3.44 16.84
N VAL A 154 -1.19 -2.26 16.27
CA VAL A 154 -2.06 -2.15 15.08
C VAL A 154 -1.38 -2.81 13.88
N VAL A 155 -0.06 -2.65 13.81
CA VAL A 155 0.84 -3.36 12.91
C VAL A 155 1.85 -4.06 13.83
N ALA A 156 1.88 -5.39 13.80
CA ALA A 156 2.72 -6.19 14.68
C ALA A 156 3.38 -7.32 13.92
N LEU A 157 4.39 -7.92 14.54
CA LEU A 157 5.15 -9.03 13.96
C LEU A 157 5.19 -10.19 14.96
N ALA A 158 4.79 -11.36 14.50
CA ALA A 158 4.99 -12.61 15.19
C ALA A 158 6.05 -13.42 14.45
N THR A 159 6.82 -14.23 15.18
CA THR A 159 7.82 -15.13 14.61
C THR A 159 7.57 -16.52 15.17
N ASN A 160 7.45 -17.52 14.30
CA ASN A 160 7.24 -18.89 14.75
C ASN A 160 8.56 -19.53 15.21
N ASN A 161 8.45 -20.72 15.78
CA ASN A 161 9.57 -21.59 16.14
C ASN A 161 10.57 -21.90 15.00
N LYS A 162 10.17 -21.75 13.74
CA LYS A 162 11.02 -21.92 12.54
C LYS A 162 11.68 -20.61 12.10
N GLY A 163 11.47 -19.50 12.80
CA GLY A 163 11.99 -18.19 12.43
C GLY A 163 11.23 -17.51 11.29
N ARG A 164 10.12 -18.07 10.83
CA ARG A 164 9.25 -17.47 9.82
C ARG A 164 8.33 -16.44 10.46
N GLN A 165 8.16 -15.31 9.79
CA GLN A 165 7.40 -14.20 10.32
C GLN A 165 5.96 -14.17 9.82
N THR A 166 5.08 -13.74 10.70
CA THR A 166 3.70 -13.38 10.39
C THR A 166 3.50 -11.91 10.75
N MET A 167 3.23 -11.10 9.73
CA MET A 167 2.86 -9.70 9.93
C MET A 167 1.36 -9.61 10.22
N ILE A 168 1.00 -8.99 11.34
CA ILE A 168 -0.37 -8.90 11.82
C ILE A 168 -0.85 -7.46 11.68
N LEU A 169 -1.91 -7.26 10.89
CA LEU A 169 -2.57 -5.97 10.70
C LEU A 169 -3.94 -6.00 11.39
N ASN A 170 -4.02 -5.45 12.60
CA ASN A 170 -5.25 -5.44 13.39
C ASN A 170 -5.81 -4.03 13.57
N SER A 171 -6.79 -3.71 12.72
CA SER A 171 -7.46 -2.41 12.78
C SER A 171 -8.42 -2.29 13.97
N GLY A 172 -8.82 -3.39 14.61
CA GLY A 172 -9.66 -3.38 15.82
C GLY A 172 -8.94 -2.82 17.04
N ARG A 173 -7.61 -2.70 17.00
CA ARG A 173 -6.79 -2.13 18.07
C ARG A 173 -6.76 -0.59 18.08
N LEU A 174 -7.40 0.05 17.09
CA LEU A 174 -7.63 1.50 17.07
C LEU A 174 -8.73 1.86 18.06
N SER A 175 -8.61 2.98 18.76
CA SER A 175 -9.62 3.36 19.77
C SER A 175 -10.95 3.64 19.08
N THR A 176 -12.05 3.22 19.69
CA THR A 176 -13.40 3.57 19.23
C THR A 176 -13.52 5.08 19.05
N GLY A 177 -13.89 5.53 17.85
CA GLY A 177 -14.03 6.94 17.50
C GLY A 177 -12.78 7.60 16.90
N GLN A 178 -11.62 6.93 16.90
CA GLN A 178 -10.47 7.42 16.13
C GLN A 178 -10.71 7.16 14.65
N THR A 179 -10.41 8.17 13.81
CA THR A 179 -10.36 7.96 12.38
C THR A 179 -9.27 6.92 12.09
N PRO A 180 -9.55 5.91 11.24
CA PRO A 180 -8.52 4.96 10.87
C PRO A 180 -7.33 5.73 10.29
N PRO A 181 -6.09 5.38 10.68
CA PRO A 181 -4.91 6.09 10.22
C PRO A 181 -4.87 6.03 8.71
N ASP A 182 -4.32 7.08 8.11
CA ASP A 182 -4.10 7.11 6.68
C ASP A 182 -3.28 5.89 6.24
N PHE A 183 -3.52 5.41 5.03
CA PHE A 183 -2.80 4.29 4.47
C PHE A 183 -1.29 4.54 4.44
N SER A 184 -0.87 5.78 4.22
CA SER A 184 0.54 6.17 4.26
C SER A 184 1.20 5.78 5.59
N ILE A 185 0.53 6.03 6.73
CA ILE A 185 1.04 5.68 8.06
C ILE A 185 1.21 4.16 8.19
N ARG A 186 0.22 3.36 7.75
CA ARG A 186 0.32 1.89 7.75
C ARG A 186 1.42 1.37 6.83
N SER A 187 1.65 2.03 5.69
CA SER A 187 2.71 1.67 4.73
C SER A 187 4.10 1.90 5.33
N ARG A 188 4.27 3.02 6.05
CA ARG A 188 5.52 3.31 6.76
C ARG A 188 5.79 2.26 7.84
N CYS A 189 4.77 1.87 8.61
CA CYS A 189 4.88 0.78 9.58
C CYS A 189 5.19 -0.58 8.92
N PHE A 190 4.55 -0.88 7.79
CA PHE A 190 4.82 -2.08 6.99
C PHE A 190 6.28 -2.12 6.54
N MET A 191 6.78 -1.01 5.99
CA MET A 191 8.14 -0.91 5.48
C MET A 191 9.16 -1.08 6.60
N TYR A 192 8.90 -0.48 7.77
CA TYR A 192 9.69 -0.71 8.98
C TYR A 192 9.78 -2.20 9.34
N LEU A 193 8.65 -2.89 9.45
CA LEU A 193 8.65 -4.31 9.85
C LEU A 193 9.35 -5.20 8.82
N VAL A 194 9.10 -5.00 7.53
CA VAL A 194 9.71 -5.83 6.47
C VAL A 194 11.21 -5.58 6.35
N VAL A 195 11.67 -4.33 6.43
CA VAL A 195 13.09 -4.01 6.25
C VAL A 195 13.89 -4.34 7.49
N VAL A 196 13.46 -3.83 8.66
CA VAL A 196 14.23 -3.92 9.90
C VAL A 196 14.17 -5.31 10.51
N TRP A 197 13.00 -5.96 10.45
CA TRP A 197 12.78 -7.18 11.20
C TRP A 197 12.82 -8.46 10.36
N SER A 198 12.95 -8.39 9.03
CA SER A 198 13.00 -9.61 8.21
C SER A 198 14.08 -10.59 8.65
N THR A 199 13.69 -11.82 8.98
CA THR A 199 14.62 -12.94 9.20
C THR A 199 15.11 -13.52 7.88
N ASP A 200 16.24 -14.22 7.88
CA ASP A 200 16.73 -14.92 6.68
C ASP A 200 15.75 -15.98 6.18
N VAL A 201 15.07 -16.68 7.11
CA VAL A 201 14.00 -17.63 6.78
C VAL A 201 12.87 -16.92 6.05
N SER A 202 12.40 -15.77 6.55
CA SER A 202 11.31 -15.02 5.90
C SER A 202 11.71 -14.41 4.57
N ARG A 203 13.00 -14.12 4.35
CA ARG A 203 13.51 -13.66 3.05
C ARG A 203 13.49 -14.79 2.02
N GLN A 204 13.87 -16.00 2.41
CA GLN A 204 13.94 -17.16 1.53
C GLN A 204 12.55 -17.76 1.25
N GLU A 205 11.77 -18.00 2.30
CA GLU A 205 10.48 -18.70 2.23
C GLU A 205 9.29 -17.76 2.09
N GLY A 206 9.49 -16.47 2.36
CA GLY A 206 8.42 -15.49 2.51
C GLY A 206 7.86 -15.41 3.92
N PHE A 207 6.98 -14.44 4.11
CA PHE A 207 6.25 -14.20 5.35
C PHE A 207 4.74 -14.30 5.12
N ASP A 208 4.01 -14.54 6.21
CA ASP A 208 2.57 -14.58 6.21
C ASP A 208 2.00 -13.22 6.60
N VAL A 209 0.85 -12.85 6.04
CA VAL A 209 0.14 -11.61 6.38
C VAL A 209 -1.21 -11.95 6.98
N LEU A 210 -1.41 -11.63 8.24
CA LEU A 210 -2.66 -11.80 8.95
C LEU A 210 -3.43 -10.47 9.01
N LEU A 211 -4.50 -10.37 8.22
CA LEU A 211 -5.38 -9.22 8.16
C LEU A 211 -6.55 -9.42 9.12
N CYS A 212 -6.43 -8.86 10.32
CA CYS A 212 -7.45 -8.90 11.36
C CYS A 212 -8.46 -7.77 11.12
N ALA A 213 -9.54 -8.12 10.44
CA ALA A 213 -10.52 -7.17 9.95
C ALA A 213 -11.64 -6.97 10.99
N SER A 214 -11.73 -5.74 11.52
CA SER A 214 -12.92 -5.22 12.20
C SER A 214 -13.67 -4.29 11.23
N ILE A 215 -15.00 -4.30 11.24
CA ILE A 215 -15.83 -3.39 10.42
C ILE A 215 -15.37 -1.94 10.53
N ALA A 216 -14.98 -1.50 11.73
CA ALA A 216 -14.58 -0.12 11.99
C ALA A 216 -13.35 0.32 11.17
N GLY A 217 -12.48 -0.62 10.80
CA GLY A 217 -11.24 -0.35 10.10
C GLY A 217 -11.30 -0.47 8.57
N ILE A 218 -12.29 -1.16 8.02
CA ILE A 218 -12.31 -1.48 6.59
C ILE A 218 -12.97 -0.34 5.82
N ARG A 219 -12.13 0.54 5.27
CA ARG A 219 -12.52 1.48 4.22
C ARG A 219 -11.91 1.01 2.90
N PRO A 220 -12.66 0.29 2.05
CA PRO A 220 -12.16 -0.09 0.75
C PRO A 220 -11.93 1.20 -0.04
N SER A 221 -10.67 1.48 -0.35
CA SER A 221 -10.27 2.57 -1.22
C SER A 221 -9.38 2.00 -2.31
N PRO A 222 -9.56 2.38 -3.58
CA PRO A 222 -8.64 2.03 -4.65
C PRO A 222 -7.18 2.40 -4.33
N SER A 223 -6.97 3.51 -3.60
CA SER A 223 -5.63 3.91 -3.13
C SER A 223 -5.02 2.86 -2.19
N ASN A 224 -5.80 2.26 -1.30
CA ASN A 224 -5.32 1.24 -0.37
C ASN A 224 -4.88 -0.03 -1.10
N ALA A 225 -5.62 -0.43 -2.13
CA ALA A 225 -5.26 -1.57 -2.95
C ALA A 225 -3.96 -1.31 -3.72
N ARG A 226 -3.85 -0.16 -4.39
CA ARG A 226 -2.62 0.24 -5.10
C ARG A 226 -1.43 0.29 -4.16
N ASN A 227 -1.56 0.91 -3.00
CA ASN A 227 -0.42 1.07 -2.11
C ASN A 227 -0.01 -0.27 -1.46
N LEU A 228 -0.96 -1.19 -1.20
CA LEU A 228 -0.65 -2.56 -0.80
C LEU A 228 0.08 -3.32 -1.93
N GLN A 229 -0.36 -3.14 -3.17
CA GLN A 229 0.34 -3.70 -4.33
C GLN A 229 1.79 -3.22 -4.37
N VAL A 230 2.00 -1.91 -4.27
CA VAL A 230 3.35 -1.34 -4.33
C VAL A 230 4.17 -1.88 -3.15
N ALA A 231 3.66 -1.85 -1.93
CA ALA A 231 4.35 -2.38 -0.76
C ALA A 231 4.77 -3.85 -0.92
N ILE A 232 3.91 -4.70 -1.47
CA ILE A 232 4.21 -6.12 -1.72
C ILE A 232 5.23 -6.28 -2.87
N THR A 233 5.07 -5.51 -3.94
CA THR A 233 5.92 -5.62 -5.14
C THR A 233 7.27 -4.91 -4.98
N THR A 234 7.48 -4.13 -3.94
CA THR A 234 8.77 -3.49 -3.60
C THR A 234 9.43 -4.08 -2.35
N SER A 235 8.75 -5.02 -1.69
CA SER A 235 9.28 -5.74 -0.53
C SER A 235 10.46 -6.65 -0.89
N ILE A 236 11.43 -6.70 0.03
CA ILE A 236 12.57 -7.63 0.01
C ILE A 236 12.13 -9.08 0.25
N CYS A 237 11.02 -9.28 0.98
CA CYS A 237 10.51 -10.62 1.30
C CYS A 237 9.33 -10.99 0.40
N ARG A 238 9.12 -12.30 0.18
CA ARG A 238 7.93 -12.83 -0.51
C ARG A 238 6.74 -12.80 0.43
N VAL A 239 5.55 -12.46 -0.08
CA VAL A 239 4.31 -12.72 0.66
C VAL A 239 3.86 -14.13 0.31
N ARG A 240 3.96 -15.04 1.30
CA ARG A 240 3.64 -16.46 1.13
C ARG A 240 2.13 -16.67 1.17
N HIS A 241 1.50 -16.25 2.26
CA HIS A 241 0.06 -16.27 2.42
C HIS A 241 -0.46 -14.92 2.92
N ILE A 242 -1.69 -14.61 2.53
CA ILE A 242 -2.47 -13.53 3.15
C ILE A 242 -3.73 -14.17 3.68
N CYS A 243 -3.89 -14.16 5.01
CA CYS A 243 -5.03 -14.69 5.72
C CYS A 243 -5.88 -13.53 6.23
N THR A 244 -7.16 -13.46 5.87
CA THR A 244 -8.09 -12.51 6.53
C THR A 244 -8.90 -13.20 7.59
N VAL A 245 -8.94 -12.56 8.76
CA VAL A 245 -9.67 -13.03 9.95
C VAL A 245 -10.86 -12.13 10.19
N HIS A 246 -12.00 -12.74 10.40
CA HIS A 246 -13.26 -12.03 10.63
C HIS A 246 -13.95 -12.60 11.85
N ASP A 247 -14.38 -11.73 12.76
CA ASP A 247 -15.25 -12.17 13.85
C ASP A 247 -16.61 -12.57 13.24
N PRO A 248 -17.07 -13.82 13.44
CA PRO A 248 -18.36 -14.26 12.95
C PRO A 248 -19.52 -13.39 13.45
N ARG A 249 -19.38 -12.72 14.61
CA ARG A 249 -20.42 -11.89 15.23
C ARG A 249 -20.54 -10.50 14.62
N ASP A 250 -19.61 -10.10 13.76
CA ASP A 250 -19.57 -8.74 13.21
C ASP A 250 -20.67 -8.56 12.13
N ALA A 251 -21.58 -7.61 12.33
CA ALA A 251 -22.77 -7.37 11.47
C ALA A 251 -22.43 -7.06 10.00
N GLY A 252 -21.17 -6.74 9.71
CA GLY A 252 -20.62 -6.39 8.40
C GLY A 252 -19.98 -7.56 7.66
N ARG A 253 -20.22 -8.81 8.10
CA ARG A 253 -19.72 -10.04 7.45
C ARG A 253 -19.89 -10.02 5.92
N MET A 254 -21.01 -9.50 5.41
CA MET A 254 -21.25 -9.41 3.97
C MET A 254 -20.33 -8.40 3.27
N LEU A 255 -20.16 -7.21 3.85
CA LEU A 255 -19.27 -6.17 3.32
C LEU A 255 -17.82 -6.65 3.31
N VAL A 256 -17.41 -7.30 4.40
CA VAL A 256 -16.10 -7.90 4.57
C VAL A 256 -15.83 -8.95 3.47
N ARG A 257 -16.77 -9.88 3.24
CA ARG A 257 -16.67 -10.89 2.17
C ARG A 257 -16.57 -10.25 0.79
N LEU A 258 -17.32 -9.19 0.52
CA LEU A 258 -17.26 -8.47 -0.75
C LEU A 258 -15.90 -7.78 -0.95
N CYS A 259 -15.42 -7.06 0.07
CA CYS A 259 -14.11 -6.40 0.04
C CYS A 259 -13.00 -7.43 -0.14
N PHE A 260 -13.11 -8.58 0.53
CA PHE A 260 -12.16 -9.67 0.40
C PHE A 260 -12.19 -10.30 -1.00
N ALA A 261 -13.36 -10.51 -1.59
CA ALA A 261 -13.45 -11.04 -2.95
C ALA A 261 -12.77 -10.13 -3.97
N LEU A 262 -12.88 -8.81 -3.79
CA LEU A 262 -12.17 -7.82 -4.61
C LEU A 262 -10.66 -7.88 -4.36
N LEU A 263 -10.24 -7.81 -3.09
CA LEU A 263 -8.84 -7.90 -2.69
C LEU A 263 -8.19 -9.20 -3.20
N ARG A 264 -8.93 -10.31 -3.19
CA ARG A 264 -8.47 -11.62 -3.65
C ARG A 264 -8.11 -11.62 -5.12
N ARG A 265 -8.91 -10.98 -5.97
CA ARG A 265 -8.60 -10.86 -7.40
C ARG A 265 -7.36 -10.01 -7.63
N THR A 266 -7.23 -8.91 -6.92
CA THR A 266 -6.08 -8.01 -7.05
C THR A 266 -4.79 -8.64 -6.53
N VAL A 267 -4.79 -9.18 -5.31
CA VAL A 267 -3.59 -9.80 -4.71
C VAL A 267 -3.10 -10.98 -5.53
N LYS A 268 -4.01 -11.85 -6.02
CA LYS A 268 -3.63 -12.98 -6.89
C LYS A 268 -2.88 -12.51 -8.13
N ARG A 269 -3.32 -11.40 -8.74
CA ARG A 269 -2.67 -10.82 -9.90
C ARG A 269 -1.25 -10.36 -9.60
N TRP A 270 -0.98 -9.89 -8.38
CA TRP A 270 0.31 -9.32 -7.99
C TRP A 270 1.32 -10.33 -7.47
N THR A 271 0.83 -11.31 -6.71
CA THR A 271 1.68 -12.24 -5.96
C THR A 271 1.73 -13.63 -6.58
N GLY A 272 0.79 -13.95 -7.48
CA GLY A 272 0.54 -15.33 -7.90
C GLY A 272 -0.10 -16.21 -6.81
N THR A 273 -0.13 -15.76 -5.56
CA THR A 273 -0.72 -16.49 -4.43
C THR A 273 -2.16 -16.05 -4.20
N PHE A 274 -3.00 -16.99 -3.78
CA PHE A 274 -4.37 -16.67 -3.42
C PHE A 274 -4.42 -16.26 -1.95
N PRO A 275 -4.90 -15.04 -1.63
CA PRO A 275 -5.27 -14.77 -0.26
C PRO A 275 -6.42 -15.70 0.13
N GLU A 276 -6.33 -16.24 1.34
CA GLU A 276 -7.30 -17.16 1.92
C GLU A 276 -8.11 -16.44 2.99
N ALA A 277 -9.45 -16.51 2.87
CA ALA A 277 -10.31 -16.00 3.92
C ALA A 277 -10.57 -17.12 4.92
N VAL A 278 -10.14 -16.91 6.15
CA VAL A 278 -10.35 -17.85 7.23
C VAL A 278 -11.42 -17.29 8.16
N SER A 279 -12.52 -18.02 8.30
CA SER A 279 -13.57 -17.73 9.28
C SER A 279 -13.82 -18.98 10.12
N GLY A 280 -14.07 -18.80 11.41
CA GLY A 280 -14.51 -19.87 12.31
C GLY A 280 -15.60 -19.32 13.23
N ASP A 281 -16.55 -20.16 13.61
CA ASP A 281 -17.60 -19.78 14.56
C ASP A 281 -17.07 -19.72 16.01
N THR A 282 -15.99 -20.45 16.29
CA THR A 282 -15.24 -20.39 17.56
C THR A 282 -13.77 -20.04 17.32
N ARG A 283 -13.07 -19.63 18.38
CA ARG A 283 -11.62 -19.33 18.33
C ARG A 283 -10.81 -20.57 17.95
N GLU A 284 -11.19 -21.74 18.48
CA GLU A 284 -10.52 -23.02 18.22
C GLU A 284 -10.72 -23.46 16.77
N ALA A 285 -11.92 -23.28 16.22
CA ALA A 285 -12.21 -23.57 14.82
C ALA A 285 -11.42 -22.65 13.88
N LEU A 286 -11.30 -21.37 14.25
CA LEU A 286 -10.53 -20.38 13.50
C LEU A 286 -9.02 -20.73 13.51
N CYS A 287 -8.44 -20.97 14.68
CA CYS A 287 -7.05 -21.42 14.83
C CYS A 287 -6.79 -22.74 14.10
N SER A 288 -7.71 -23.70 14.17
CA SER A 288 -7.59 -24.98 13.45
C SER A 288 -7.55 -24.79 11.93
N ARG A 289 -8.35 -23.86 11.38
CA ARG A 289 -8.29 -23.53 9.95
C ARG A 289 -7.00 -22.78 9.59
N MET A 290 -6.50 -21.90 10.46
CA MET A 290 -5.20 -21.25 10.25
C MET A 290 -4.04 -22.28 10.26
N LYS A 291 -4.12 -23.32 11.09
CA LYS A 291 -3.16 -24.44 11.07
C LYS A 291 -3.20 -25.20 9.75
N GLN A 292 -4.39 -25.41 9.17
CA GLN A 292 -4.54 -26.10 7.88
C GLN A 292 -3.85 -25.36 6.73
N ILE A 293 -3.76 -24.03 6.80
CA ILE A 293 -3.04 -23.20 5.83
C ILE A 293 -1.54 -23.05 6.18
N GLY A 294 -1.08 -23.75 7.20
CA GLY A 294 0.32 -23.78 7.62
C GLY A 294 0.76 -22.59 8.46
N MET A 295 -0.15 -21.94 9.19
CA MET A 295 0.20 -20.99 10.26
C MET A 295 0.36 -21.74 11.60
N GLU A 296 1.45 -21.46 12.29
CA GLU A 296 1.74 -22.02 13.61
C GLU A 296 0.99 -21.23 14.71
N PRO A 297 0.53 -21.87 15.80
CA PRO A 297 -0.21 -21.19 16.88
C PRO A 297 0.53 -20.04 17.54
N ASP A 298 1.87 -20.13 17.59
CA ASP A 298 2.78 -19.12 18.14
C ASP A 298 2.87 -17.85 17.30
N CYS A 299 2.23 -17.83 16.12
CA CYS A 299 2.06 -16.65 15.26
C CYS A 299 0.62 -16.14 15.19
N ILE A 300 -0.32 -16.80 15.86
CA ILE A 300 -1.72 -16.45 15.84
C ILE A 300 -2.06 -15.72 17.15
N PRO A 301 -2.67 -14.53 17.10
CA PRO A 301 -3.09 -13.84 18.31
C PRO A 301 -4.01 -14.69 19.22
N GLU A 302 -3.85 -14.57 20.53
CA GLU A 302 -4.68 -15.23 21.56
C GLU A 302 -6.19 -14.99 21.33
N GLU A 303 -6.56 -13.80 20.86
CA GLU A 303 -7.95 -13.43 20.54
C GLU A 303 -8.55 -14.27 19.40
N TYR A 304 -7.71 -14.92 18.59
CA TYR A 304 -8.06 -15.82 17.49
C TYR A 304 -7.73 -17.30 17.78
N GLY A 305 -7.45 -17.63 19.05
CA GLY A 305 -7.20 -19.01 19.51
C GLY A 305 -5.77 -19.49 19.35
N GLY A 306 -4.82 -18.59 19.06
CA GLY A 306 -3.39 -18.91 19.09
C GLY A 306 -2.76 -18.67 20.46
N THR A 307 -1.43 -18.63 20.49
CA THR A 307 -0.63 -18.43 21.72
C THR A 307 0.23 -17.16 21.66
N TRP A 308 0.15 -16.39 20.57
CA TRP A 308 0.88 -15.14 20.43
C TRP A 308 0.13 -13.98 21.07
N SER A 309 0.81 -13.12 21.81
CA SER A 309 0.19 -11.95 22.44
C SER A 309 0.72 -10.65 21.85
N TYR A 310 -0.16 -9.65 21.69
CA TYR A 310 0.26 -8.32 21.23
C TYR A 310 1.28 -7.68 22.16
N GLN A 311 1.25 -8.03 23.45
CA GLN A 311 2.20 -7.53 24.44
C GLN A 311 3.64 -7.88 24.04
N GLN A 312 3.88 -9.07 23.49
CA GLN A 312 5.21 -9.46 23.01
C GLN A 312 5.73 -8.49 21.94
N SER A 313 4.88 -8.09 20.98
CA SER A 313 5.26 -7.07 19.99
C SER A 313 5.49 -5.71 20.62
N CYS A 314 4.62 -5.30 21.56
CA CYS A 314 4.72 -4.03 22.25
C CYS A 314 6.04 -3.94 23.05
N ASP A 315 6.41 -5.01 23.75
CA ASP A 315 7.64 -5.09 24.55
C ASP A 315 8.88 -4.98 23.66
N ILE A 316 8.89 -5.64 22.49
CA ILE A 316 9.99 -5.53 21.52
C ILE A 316 10.14 -4.09 21.02
N ILE A 317 9.03 -3.45 20.65
CA ILE A 317 9.04 -2.07 20.16
C ILE A 317 9.49 -1.10 21.27
N GLU A 318 9.00 -1.28 22.50
CA GLU A 318 9.39 -0.43 23.63
C GLU A 318 10.86 -0.63 24.01
N ALA A 319 11.36 -1.87 24.02
CA ALA A 319 12.77 -2.15 24.22
C ALA A 319 13.63 -1.43 23.18
N GLN A 320 13.21 -1.42 21.91
CA GLN A 320 13.92 -0.70 20.86
C GLN A 320 13.90 0.81 21.06
N ILE A 321 12.76 1.38 21.47
CA ILE A 321 12.66 2.82 21.75
C ILE A 321 13.56 3.22 22.93
N GLN A 322 13.63 2.39 23.97
CA GLN A 322 14.51 2.65 25.12
C GLN A 322 15.97 2.55 24.71
N HIS A 323 16.32 1.58 23.87
CA HIS A 323 17.65 1.47 23.30
C HIS A 323 18.03 2.75 22.53
N ASP A 324 17.18 3.22 21.63
CA ASP A 324 17.48 4.40 20.79
C ASP A 324 17.54 5.71 21.59
N LYS A 325 16.89 5.77 22.75
CA LYS A 325 16.98 6.90 23.68
C LYS A 325 18.22 6.85 24.56
N GLY A 326 18.65 5.67 24.97
CA GLY A 326 19.73 5.45 25.95
C GLY A 326 21.11 5.28 25.33
N ALA A 327 21.19 4.69 24.13
CA ALA A 327 22.46 4.48 23.44
C ALA A 327 22.92 5.77 22.75
N GLY A 328 24.06 6.31 23.19
CA GLY A 328 24.81 7.25 22.36
C GLY A 328 25.31 6.51 21.12
N LYS A 329 24.54 6.53 20.01
CA LYS A 329 24.91 6.03 18.66
C LYS A 329 25.81 4.76 18.63
N GLY A 330 25.53 3.76 19.47
CA GLY A 330 26.19 2.46 19.39
C GLY A 330 25.49 1.56 18.36
N ASP A 331 26.25 0.69 17.69
CA ASP A 331 25.72 -0.30 16.75
C ASP A 331 24.85 -1.33 17.49
N TRP A 332 23.53 -1.16 17.41
CA TRP A 332 22.58 -2.13 17.93
C TRP A 332 22.06 -3.02 16.82
N MET A 333 22.20 -4.33 17.05
CA MET A 333 21.41 -5.33 16.34
C MET A 333 20.17 -5.65 17.17
N PRO A 334 19.01 -5.87 16.52
CA PRO A 334 17.84 -6.36 17.23
C PRO A 334 18.18 -7.61 18.02
N PRO A 335 17.72 -7.72 19.28
CA PRO A 335 17.89 -8.94 20.02
C PRO A 335 17.31 -10.06 19.15
N PRO A 336 18.00 -11.20 19.01
CA PRO A 336 17.42 -12.34 18.33
C PRO A 336 16.05 -12.55 18.97
N ILE A 337 14.99 -12.53 18.15
CA ILE A 337 13.63 -12.75 18.63
C ILE A 337 13.69 -14.10 19.33
N ALA A 338 13.69 -14.07 20.67
CA ALA A 338 13.83 -15.28 21.44
C ALA A 338 12.65 -16.15 21.04
N THR A 339 12.92 -17.29 20.40
CA THR A 339 11.95 -18.36 20.28
C THR A 339 11.67 -18.78 21.71
N THR A 340 10.66 -18.16 22.33
CA THR A 340 10.23 -18.41 23.71
C THR A 340 9.68 -19.82 23.78
N THR A 341 10.60 -20.77 23.81
CA THR A 341 10.37 -22.18 24.13
C THR A 341 10.46 -22.39 25.64
N THR A 342 10.69 -21.33 26.42
CA THR A 342 10.48 -21.34 27.86
C THR A 342 8.97 -21.44 28.10
N SER A 343 8.53 -22.66 28.38
CA SER A 343 7.13 -23.00 28.56
C SER A 343 6.43 -22.03 29.51
N TYR A 344 5.24 -21.59 29.10
CA TYR A 344 4.32 -20.81 29.93
C TYR A 344 3.94 -21.53 31.25
N ALA A 345 4.29 -22.83 31.38
CA ALA A 345 4.08 -23.63 32.58
C ALA A 345 4.83 -23.10 33.81
N GLU A 346 5.96 -22.41 33.66
CA GLU A 346 6.70 -21.85 34.83
C GLU A 346 6.05 -20.58 35.40
N ARG A 347 5.21 -19.86 34.65
CA ARG A 347 4.49 -18.68 35.16
C ARG A 347 3.14 -18.99 35.81
N SER A 348 2.58 -20.19 35.58
CA SER A 348 1.32 -20.60 36.23
C SER A 348 1.49 -21.30 37.58
N ALA A 349 2.73 -21.58 38.02
CA ALA A 349 2.98 -22.32 39.26
C ALA A 349 3.07 -21.44 40.53
N LEU A 350 2.92 -20.12 40.43
CA LEU A 350 2.96 -19.19 41.56
C LEU A 350 1.70 -18.33 41.61
N GLN A 351 0.57 -18.93 42.00
CA GLN A 351 -0.54 -18.25 42.67
C GLN A 351 -1.53 -19.29 43.22
N LEU A 352 -1.40 -19.59 44.51
CA LEU A 352 -2.45 -20.21 45.33
C LEU A 352 -3.26 -19.09 46.02
N PRO A 353 -4.55 -19.34 46.33
CA PRO A 353 -5.52 -18.31 46.65
C PRO A 353 -5.62 -18.04 48.16
N THR A 354 -5.83 -16.78 48.52
CA THR A 354 -6.49 -16.42 49.78
C THR A 354 -7.84 -15.81 49.46
N ALA A 355 -8.88 -16.59 49.74
CA ALA A 355 -10.26 -16.12 49.81
C ALA A 355 -10.48 -15.43 51.16
N THR A 356 -11.08 -14.24 51.16
CA THR A 356 -11.92 -13.79 52.28
C THR A 356 -13.12 -13.01 51.74
N THR A 357 -14.29 -13.48 52.18
CA THR A 357 -15.66 -13.02 51.99
C THR A 357 -15.97 -11.66 52.61
N ALA A 358 -16.83 -10.88 51.93
CA ALA A 358 -17.93 -10.02 52.43
C ALA A 358 -18.23 -8.91 51.40
N SER A 359 -19.38 -8.25 51.29
CA SER A 359 -20.80 -8.46 51.63
C SER A 359 -21.50 -7.18 51.12
N VAL A 360 -22.56 -7.34 50.32
CA VAL A 360 -23.78 -6.50 50.20
C VAL A 360 -23.64 -4.96 50.21
N ALA A 361 -24.01 -4.31 49.09
CA ALA A 361 -25.10 -3.32 49.01
C ALA A 361 -25.27 -2.75 47.58
N ALA A 362 -26.52 -2.66 47.11
CA ALA A 362 -26.95 -2.04 45.85
C ALA A 362 -27.38 -0.57 46.08
N PRO A 363 -28.07 0.09 45.13
CA PRO A 363 -27.53 0.74 43.94
C PRO A 363 -27.79 2.26 43.94
N ILE A 364 -27.00 3.05 43.20
CA ILE A 364 -27.35 4.46 42.91
C ILE A 364 -27.48 4.66 41.41
N SER A 365 -28.72 4.99 41.06
CA SER A 365 -29.20 5.58 39.82
C SER A 365 -28.44 6.86 39.48
N SER A 366 -27.92 6.96 38.26
CA SER A 366 -27.62 8.26 37.64
C SER A 366 -28.04 8.27 36.18
N THR A 367 -29.14 8.98 35.95
CA THR A 367 -29.65 9.47 34.68
C THR A 367 -28.61 10.30 33.95
N HIS A 368 -28.32 9.98 32.68
CA HIS A 368 -27.66 10.89 31.75
C HIS A 368 -28.62 11.31 30.63
N PRO A 369 -28.55 12.56 30.16
CA PRO A 369 -29.55 13.16 29.31
C PRO A 369 -29.40 12.79 27.83
N GLU A 370 -30.56 12.78 27.17
CA GLU A 370 -30.74 12.68 25.73
C GLU A 370 -29.86 13.68 24.98
N THR A 371 -29.08 13.16 24.04
CA THR A 371 -28.39 13.95 23.03
C THR A 371 -29.16 13.87 21.72
N THR A 372 -29.28 15.03 21.10
CA THR A 372 -30.09 15.38 19.92
C THR A 372 -29.69 14.63 18.65
N PRO A 373 -30.61 14.40 17.70
CA PRO A 373 -30.29 13.75 16.43
C PRO A 373 -29.82 14.80 15.41
N TYR A 374 -28.51 14.87 15.16
CA TYR A 374 -27.98 15.51 13.94
C TYR A 374 -28.00 14.52 12.78
N GLY A 375 -28.67 14.96 11.71
CA GLY A 375 -29.00 14.17 10.53
C GLY A 375 -27.78 13.63 9.78
N THR A 376 -27.75 12.30 9.64
CA THR A 376 -26.91 11.60 8.66
C THR A 376 -27.79 11.03 7.55
N THR A 377 -28.28 11.90 6.66
CA THR A 377 -29.30 11.57 5.64
C THR A 377 -28.77 10.80 4.42
N SER A 378 -27.59 10.18 4.47
CA SER A 378 -26.99 9.55 3.27
C SER A 378 -26.96 8.01 3.29
N LEU A 379 -27.20 7.34 4.42
CA LEU A 379 -26.99 5.87 4.52
C LEU A 379 -28.24 5.02 4.78
N VAL A 380 -29.43 5.61 4.84
CA VAL A 380 -30.70 4.88 5.09
C VAL A 380 -31.28 4.22 3.83
N LEU A 381 -30.78 4.54 2.62
CA LEU A 381 -31.41 4.08 1.37
C LEU A 381 -31.17 2.61 0.98
N ARG A 382 -30.45 1.82 1.79
CA ARG A 382 -30.18 0.40 1.47
C ARG A 382 -30.77 -0.62 2.42
N THR A 383 -31.30 -0.21 3.57
CA THR A 383 -31.87 -1.13 4.58
C THR A 383 -33.37 -1.41 4.38
N CYS A 384 -34.05 -0.68 3.50
CA CYS A 384 -35.48 -0.90 3.20
C CYS A 384 -35.76 -1.94 2.10
N MET A 385 -34.80 -2.79 1.73
CA MET A 385 -34.97 -3.70 0.58
C MET A 385 -35.79 -4.97 0.86
N GLU A 386 -36.22 -5.24 2.10
CA GLU A 386 -36.84 -6.54 2.44
C GLU A 386 -38.32 -6.49 2.86
N LEU A 387 -38.97 -5.32 2.88
CA LEU A 387 -40.43 -5.25 3.03
C LEU A 387 -41.03 -4.85 1.69
N GLY A 388 -41.65 -5.83 1.02
CA GLY A 388 -42.24 -5.76 -0.32
C GLY A 388 -43.44 -4.83 -0.48
N GLN A 389 -43.32 -3.57 -0.07
CA GLN A 389 -44.21 -2.50 -0.47
C GLN A 389 -43.38 -1.40 -1.12
N SER A 390 -43.34 -1.42 -2.46
CA SER A 390 -42.58 -0.45 -3.22
C SER A 390 -43.24 0.92 -3.13
N ASP A 391 -42.74 1.78 -2.25
CA ASP A 391 -43.10 3.19 -2.22
C ASP A 391 -42.81 3.81 -3.61
N PRO A 392 -43.81 4.31 -4.34
CA PRO A 392 -43.62 4.93 -5.65
C PRO A 392 -42.69 6.16 -5.59
N LYS A 393 -42.56 6.82 -4.43
CA LYS A 393 -41.61 7.91 -4.22
C LYS A 393 -40.16 7.42 -4.26
N ALA A 394 -39.86 6.31 -3.57
CA ALA A 394 -38.53 5.69 -3.60
C ALA A 394 -38.12 5.23 -5.00
N LYS A 395 -39.07 4.75 -5.83
CA LYS A 395 -38.83 4.41 -7.24
C LYS A 395 -38.46 5.65 -8.07
N ARG A 396 -39.15 6.79 -7.89
CA ARG A 396 -38.81 8.05 -8.57
C ARG A 396 -37.44 8.56 -8.18
N ASP A 397 -37.14 8.59 -6.89
CA ASP A 397 -35.83 9.05 -6.39
C ASP A 397 -34.69 8.17 -6.93
N ARG A 398 -34.88 6.85 -6.95
CA ARG A 398 -33.90 5.92 -7.55
C ARG A 398 -33.64 6.22 -9.02
N SER A 399 -34.68 6.48 -9.81
CA SER A 399 -34.54 6.80 -11.24
C SER A 399 -33.78 8.13 -11.44
N PHE A 400 -34.02 9.12 -10.57
CA PHE A 400 -33.34 10.40 -10.60
C PHE A 400 -31.84 10.25 -10.27
N TYR A 401 -31.50 9.53 -9.20
CA TYR A 401 -30.11 9.28 -8.83
C TYR A 401 -29.36 8.44 -9.87
N GLN A 402 -30.00 7.44 -10.48
CA GLN A 402 -29.40 6.67 -11.57
C GLN A 402 -29.11 7.54 -12.79
N LYS A 403 -30.05 8.40 -13.19
CA LYS A 403 -29.85 9.35 -14.30
C LYS A 403 -28.72 10.33 -14.00
N ARG A 404 -28.68 10.86 -12.78
CA ARG A 404 -27.63 11.78 -12.33
C ARG A 404 -26.25 11.10 -12.32
N ASN A 405 -26.16 9.89 -11.79
CA ASN A 405 -24.91 9.14 -11.75
C ASN A 405 -24.41 8.77 -13.16
N ARG A 406 -25.31 8.36 -14.07
CA ARG A 406 -24.96 8.14 -15.49
C ARG A 406 -24.39 9.40 -16.14
N GLU A 407 -24.98 10.57 -15.87
CA GLU A 407 -24.50 11.84 -16.40
C GLU A 407 -23.13 12.23 -15.82
N TYR A 408 -22.91 12.03 -14.51
CA TYR A 408 -21.60 12.24 -13.88
C TYR A 408 -20.53 11.30 -14.46
N SER A 409 -20.83 10.01 -14.61
CA SER A 409 -19.91 9.04 -15.22
C SER A 409 -19.56 9.43 -16.66
N ARG A 410 -20.55 9.86 -17.47
CA ARG A 410 -20.33 10.31 -18.84
C ARG A 410 -19.42 11.55 -18.90
N ARG A 411 -19.64 12.54 -18.03
CA ARG A 411 -18.78 13.74 -17.96
C ARG A 411 -17.36 13.42 -17.49
N ASN A 412 -17.21 12.44 -16.61
CA ASN A 412 -15.89 12.02 -16.15
C ASN A 412 -15.14 11.28 -17.26
N TYR A 413 -15.84 10.37 -17.96
CA TYR A 413 -15.30 9.67 -19.12
C TYR A 413 -14.87 10.65 -20.23
N ASN A 414 -15.70 11.64 -20.58
CA ASN A 414 -15.34 12.64 -21.58
C ASN A 414 -14.12 13.46 -21.19
N ARG A 415 -14.02 13.90 -19.92
CA ARG A 415 -12.83 14.62 -19.42
C ARG A 415 -11.57 13.76 -19.47
N GLN A 416 -11.69 12.47 -19.16
CA GLN A 416 -10.56 11.54 -19.25
C GLN A 416 -10.14 11.33 -20.71
N LYS A 417 -11.12 11.18 -21.62
CA LYS A 417 -10.88 11.06 -23.06
C LYS A 417 -10.18 12.30 -23.62
N GLU A 418 -10.69 13.50 -23.33
CA GLU A 418 -10.06 14.76 -23.73
C GLU A 418 -8.62 14.88 -23.23
N ARG A 419 -8.35 14.45 -21.99
CA ARG A 419 -7.00 14.43 -21.43
C ARG A 419 -6.08 13.45 -22.17
N ASN A 420 -6.59 12.26 -22.50
CA ASN A 420 -5.84 11.25 -23.24
C ASN A 420 -5.55 11.72 -24.68
N ASP A 421 -6.53 12.29 -25.37
CA ASP A 421 -6.38 12.85 -26.72
C ASP A 421 -5.33 13.99 -26.73
N ALA A 422 -5.34 14.85 -25.70
CA ALA A 422 -4.35 15.90 -25.53
C ALA A 422 -2.94 15.35 -25.28
N LEU A 423 -2.80 14.29 -24.48
CA LEU A 423 -1.51 13.62 -24.24
C LEU A 423 -0.99 12.94 -25.52
N GLN A 424 -1.86 12.26 -26.28
CA GLN A 424 -1.51 11.64 -27.55
C GLN A 424 -1.00 12.68 -28.56
N THR A 425 -1.67 13.83 -28.61
CA THR A 425 -1.25 14.95 -29.47
C THR A 425 0.15 15.44 -29.08
N LYS A 426 0.41 15.63 -27.78
CA LYS A 426 1.73 16.04 -27.29
C LYS A 426 2.82 15.00 -27.59
N TYR A 427 2.50 13.72 -27.44
CA TYR A 427 3.41 12.63 -27.77
C TYR A 427 3.79 12.64 -29.26
N ASN A 428 2.80 12.78 -30.15
CA ASN A 428 3.04 12.84 -31.59
C ASN A 428 3.89 14.06 -31.98
N LEU A 429 3.67 15.22 -31.35
CA LEU A 429 4.49 16.42 -31.57
C LEU A 429 5.94 16.21 -31.11
N ALA A 430 6.15 15.61 -29.93
CA ALA A 430 7.49 15.28 -29.44
C ALA A 430 8.21 14.25 -30.34
N LEU A 431 7.46 13.31 -30.93
CA LEU A 431 8.01 12.35 -31.88
C LEU A 431 8.49 13.03 -33.16
N GLN A 432 7.70 13.96 -33.71
CA GLN A 432 8.08 14.77 -34.87
C GLN A 432 9.30 15.64 -34.58
N GLU A 433 9.36 16.28 -33.40
CA GLU A 433 10.52 17.07 -32.98
C GLU A 433 11.79 16.21 -32.90
N ARG A 434 11.67 14.97 -32.37
CA ARG A 434 12.79 14.03 -32.33
C ARG A 434 13.29 13.62 -33.72
N GLU A 435 12.38 13.45 -34.69
CA GLU A 435 12.74 13.16 -36.08
C GLU A 435 13.51 14.31 -36.72
N VAL A 436 13.04 15.56 -36.53
CA VAL A 436 13.73 16.77 -37.03
C VAL A 436 15.13 16.89 -36.41
N LEU A 437 15.27 16.65 -35.10
CA LEU A 437 16.57 16.69 -34.43
C LEU A 437 17.52 15.59 -34.95
N ARG A 438 16.99 14.42 -35.28
CA ARG A 438 17.77 13.32 -35.85
C ARG A 438 18.30 13.66 -37.25
N ASP A 439 17.46 14.27 -38.09
CA ASP A 439 17.86 14.69 -39.44
C ASP A 439 18.93 15.78 -39.38
N GLU A 440 18.79 16.75 -38.47
CA GLU A 440 19.80 17.79 -38.27
C GLU A 440 21.11 17.21 -37.70
N GLN A 441 21.06 16.22 -36.81
CA GLN A 441 22.24 15.51 -36.34
C GLN A 441 22.99 14.83 -37.50
N LEU A 442 22.28 14.11 -38.38
CA LEU A 442 22.89 13.48 -39.56
C LEU A 442 23.50 14.50 -40.52
N ARG A 443 22.85 15.65 -40.69
CA ARG A 443 23.39 16.76 -41.48
C ARG A 443 24.68 17.32 -40.88
N LEU A 444 24.72 17.53 -39.56
CA LEU A 444 25.92 18.01 -38.86
C LEU A 444 27.06 17.00 -38.92
N GLU A 445 26.78 15.70 -38.80
CA GLU A 445 27.78 14.62 -38.98
C GLU A 445 28.36 14.64 -40.39
N SER A 446 27.54 14.82 -41.42
CA SER A 446 27.99 14.95 -42.82
C SER A 446 28.89 16.17 -43.03
N LEU A 447 28.53 17.33 -42.47
CA LEU A 447 29.35 18.55 -42.55
C LEU A 447 30.69 18.39 -41.82
N LEU A 448 30.69 17.69 -40.68
CA LEU A 448 31.89 17.38 -39.92
C LEU A 448 32.86 16.52 -40.75
N GLU A 449 32.36 15.48 -41.42
CA GLU A 449 33.18 14.62 -42.28
C GLU A 449 33.76 15.38 -43.48
N GLN A 450 32.98 16.29 -44.10
CA GLN A 450 33.49 17.17 -45.16
C GLN A 450 34.60 18.09 -44.66
N ALA A 451 34.43 18.70 -43.47
CA ALA A 451 35.44 19.55 -42.86
C ALA A 451 36.74 18.78 -42.57
N LYS A 452 36.63 17.55 -42.03
CA LYS A 452 37.79 16.67 -41.82
C LYS A 452 38.53 16.36 -43.12
N ALA A 453 37.80 16.09 -44.21
CA ALA A 453 38.39 15.82 -45.52
C ALA A 453 39.17 17.04 -46.07
N ILE A 454 38.63 18.26 -45.91
CA ILE A 454 39.31 19.51 -46.31
C ILE A 454 40.60 19.70 -45.50
N VAL A 455 40.56 19.50 -44.18
CA VAL A 455 41.74 19.62 -43.30
C VAL A 455 42.82 18.59 -43.65
N ALA A 456 42.42 17.36 -43.98
CA ALA A 456 43.35 16.34 -44.43
C ALA A 456 44.04 16.73 -45.75
N ALA A 457 43.26 17.23 -46.73
CA ALA A 457 43.78 17.65 -48.03
C ALA A 457 44.75 18.85 -47.94
N THR A 458 44.45 19.84 -47.10
CA THR A 458 45.34 20.99 -46.89
C THR A 458 46.63 20.60 -46.16
N SER A 459 46.55 19.66 -45.21
CA SER A 459 47.74 19.12 -44.52
C SER A 459 48.70 18.39 -45.47
N THR A 460 48.17 17.66 -46.45
CA THR A 460 49.00 17.03 -47.50
C THR A 460 49.61 18.01 -48.50
N MET A 461 48.96 19.16 -48.77
CA MET A 461 49.55 20.17 -49.67
C MET A 461 50.66 20.98 -49.01
N GLY A 462 50.63 21.20 -47.70
CA GLY A 462 51.67 21.96 -46.98
C GLY A 462 52.97 21.19 -46.73
N THR A 463 53.02 19.90 -47.06
CA THR A 463 54.20 19.02 -46.89
C THR A 463 54.92 18.70 -48.20
N LEU A 464 54.38 19.15 -49.34
CA LEU A 464 55.00 19.14 -50.67
C LEU A 464 55.65 20.51 -50.92
#